data_AF-A0A2V6GV39-F1
#
_entry.id   AF-A0A2V6GV39-F1
#
_cell.length_a   1.000
_cell.length_b   1.000
_cell.length_c   1.000
_cell.angle_alpha   90.00
_cell.angle_beta   90.00
_cell.angle_gamma   90.00
#
_symmetry.space_group_name_H-M   'P 1'
#
loop_
_entity.id
_entity.type
_entity.pdbx_description
1 polymer ?
#
loop_
_entity_poly.entity_id
_entity_poly.type
_entity_poly.pdbx_seq_one_letter_code
_entity_poly.pdbx_strand_id
1 'polypeptide(L)' 'MNYRAACRARSSADFISKISVVSKEADETLFWLELLIDSELITSKKVESLMAECEELLKIFAASLATAKQNR' A
#
# COMPACT_ATOMS: atom_id res chain seq x y z
N MET A 1 -5.63 -4.18 -8.51
CA MET A 1 -6.78 -4.86 -7.84
C MET A 1 -6.27 -6.06 -6.99
N ASN A 2 -5.16 -5.88 -6.26
CA ASN A 2 -4.45 -6.98 -5.61
C ASN A 2 -4.91 -7.27 -4.18
N TYR A 3 -5.45 -6.29 -3.46
CA TYR A 3 -5.96 -6.49 -2.10
C TYR A 3 -7.11 -7.49 -2.05
N ARG A 4 -8.09 -7.35 -2.95
CA ARG A 4 -9.20 -8.31 -3.08
C ARG A 4 -8.74 -9.72 -3.47
N ALA A 5 -7.61 -9.85 -4.17
CA ALA A 5 -6.99 -11.14 -4.45
C ALA A 5 -6.29 -11.73 -3.20
N ALA A 6 -5.66 -10.88 -2.39
CA ALA A 6 -5.09 -11.26 -1.08
C ALA A 6 -6.19 -11.77 -0.14
N CYS A 7 -7.34 -11.09 -0.04
CA CYS A 7 -8.48 -11.54 0.77
C CYS A 7 -9.06 -12.91 0.34
N ARG A 8 -8.76 -13.36 -0.88
CA ARG A 8 -9.19 -14.67 -1.42
C ARG A 8 -8.01 -15.62 -1.60
N ALA A 9 -6.93 -15.43 -0.83
CA ALA A 9 -5.76 -16.28 -0.88
C ALA A 9 -6.10 -17.72 -0.50
N ARG A 10 -5.43 -18.68 -1.13
CA ARG A 10 -5.67 -20.12 -0.91
C ARG A 10 -4.77 -20.74 0.16
N SER A 11 -3.79 -19.98 0.65
CA SER A 11 -2.87 -20.38 1.72
C SER A 11 -2.24 -19.16 2.37
N SER A 12 -1.61 -19.32 3.54
CA SER A 12 -0.86 -18.26 4.21
C SER A 12 0.29 -17.72 3.35
N ALA A 13 0.98 -18.60 2.61
CA ALA A 13 2.05 -18.19 1.69
C ALA A 13 1.53 -17.35 0.51
N ASP A 14 0.37 -17.74 -0.04
CA ASP A 14 -0.31 -16.99 -1.11
C ASP A 14 -0.80 -15.62 -0.59
N PHE A 15 -1.32 -15.57 0.64
CA PHE A 15 -1.71 -14.31 1.29
C PHE A 15 -0.51 -13.37 1.46
N ILE A 16 0.59 -13.86 2.02
CA ILE A 16 1.83 -13.10 2.24
C ILE A 16 2.37 -12.54 0.93
N SER A 17 2.40 -13.35 -0.13
CA SER A 17 2.84 -12.92 -1.46
C SER A 17 2.00 -11.75 -1.98
N LYS A 18 0.67 -11.91 -1.97
CA LYS A 18 -0.25 -10.91 -2.50
C LYS A 18 -0.29 -9.64 -1.67
N ILE A 19 -0.31 -9.74 -0.34
CA ILE A 19 -0.31 -8.54 0.53
C ILE A 19 1.02 -7.79 0.43
N SER A 20 2.14 -8.49 0.19
CA SER A 20 3.41 -7.83 -0.10
C SER A 20 3.39 -7.05 -1.43
N VAL A 21 2.68 -7.54 -2.45
CA VAL A 21 2.48 -6.78 -3.71
C VAL A 21 1.63 -5.55 -3.46
N VAL A 22 0.51 -5.69 -2.74
CA VAL A 22 -0.36 -4.56 -2.38
C VAL A 22 0.39 -3.47 -1.62
N SER A 23 1.24 -3.85 -0.67
CA SER A 23 2.06 -2.90 0.09
C SER A 23 3.03 -2.14 -0.82
N LYS A 24 3.63 -2.80 -1.81
CA LYS A 24 4.53 -2.13 -2.78
C LYS A 24 3.77 -1.17 -3.69
N GLU A 25 2.60 -1.57 -4.19
CA GLU A 25 1.77 -0.71 -5.04
C GLU A 25 1.31 0.57 -4.32
N ALA A 26 1.00 0.47 -3.02
CA ALA A 26 0.65 1.63 -2.20
C ALA A 26 1.84 2.58 -1.99
N ASP A 27 3.04 2.03 -1.81
CA ASP A 27 4.29 2.78 -1.63
C ASP A 27 4.67 3.52 -2.92
N GLU A 28 4.59 2.82 -4.05
CA GLU A 28 4.78 3.42 -5.38
C GLU A 28 3.76 4.54 -5.65
N THR A 29 2.50 4.37 -5.22
CA THR A 29 1.46 5.41 -5.37
C THR A 29 1.81 6.67 -4.58
N LEU A 30 2.28 6.53 -3.33
CA LEU A 30 2.72 7.66 -2.52
C LEU A 30 3.91 8.37 -3.18
N PHE A 31 4.89 7.61 -3.67
CA PHE A 31 6.03 8.15 -4.41
C PHE A 31 5.61 8.95 -5.66
N TRP A 32 4.62 8.47 -6.42
CA TRP A 32 4.10 9.22 -7.57
C TRP A 32 3.42 10.53 -7.15
N LEU A 33 2.71 10.57 -6.02
CA LEU A 33 2.12 11.81 -5.49
C LEU A 33 3.20 12.81 -5.07
N GLU A 34 4.26 12.34 -4.40
CA GLU A 34 5.43 13.16 -4.05
C GLU A 34 6.10 13.72 -5.31
N LEU A 35 6.33 12.88 -6.32
CA LEU A 35 6.95 13.32 -7.59
C LEU A 35 6.09 14.36 -8.34
N LEU A 36 4.75 14.24 -8.29
CA LEU A 36 3.86 15.22 -8.89
C LEU A 36 3.93 16.59 -8.17
N ILE A 37 4.16 16.59 -6.87
CA ILE A 37 4.39 17.82 -6.09
C ILE A 37 5.76 18.41 -6.45
N ASP A 38 6.81 17.58 -6.46
CA ASP A 38 8.18 17.99 -6.73
C ASP A 38 8.37 18.52 -8.16
N SER A 39 7.58 18.02 -9.11
CA SER A 39 7.55 18.51 -10.50
C SER A 39 6.67 19.75 -10.70
N GLU A 40 6.13 20.33 -9.62
CA GLU A 40 5.24 21.50 -9.62
C GLU A 40 3.96 21.32 -10.48
N LEU A 41 3.60 20.08 -10.81
CA LEU A 41 2.40 19.75 -11.59
C LEU A 41 1.12 19.86 -10.76
N ILE A 42 1.23 19.62 -9.46
CA ILE A 42 0.14 19.77 -8.49
C ILE A 42 0.65 20.41 -7.20
N THR A 43 -0.24 21.05 -6.45
CA THR A 43 0.10 21.58 -5.12
C THR A 43 -0.15 20.53 -4.05
N SER A 44 0.73 20.47 -3.04
CA SER A 44 0.60 19.54 -1.90
C SER A 44 -0.81 19.56 -1.27
N LYS A 45 -1.39 20.76 -1.09
CA LYS A 45 -2.75 20.93 -0.54
C LYS A 45 -3.84 20.17 -1.31
N LYS A 46 -3.67 19.90 -2.61
CA LYS A 46 -4.66 19.14 -3.41
C LYS A 46 -4.61 17.64 -3.15
N VAL A 47 -3.49 17.11 -2.66
CA VAL A 47 -3.28 15.68 -2.47
C VAL A 47 -2.94 15.30 -1.03
N GLU A 48 -2.86 16.26 -0.12
CA GLU A 48 -2.59 16.05 1.31
C GLU A 48 -3.46 14.94 1.92
N SER A 49 -4.78 14.98 1.68
CA SER A 49 -5.69 13.93 2.18
C SER A 49 -5.44 12.56 1.53
N LEU A 50 -5.05 12.53 0.25
CA LEU A 50 -4.75 11.28 -0.47
C LEU A 50 -3.44 10.67 0.00
N MET A 51 -2.42 11.51 0.25
CA MET A 51 -1.14 11.06 0.80
C MET A 51 -1.33 10.50 2.21
N ALA A 52 -2.10 11.18 3.06
CA ALA A 52 -2.45 10.69 4.39
C ALA A 52 -3.17 9.33 4.32
N GLU A 53 -4.16 9.18 3.45
CA GLU A 53 -4.84 7.90 3.23
C GLU A 53 -3.88 6.80 2.73
N CYS A 54 -2.96 7.13 1.80
CA CYS A 54 -1.95 6.19 1.32
C CYS A 54 -1.03 5.71 2.46
N GLU A 55 -0.58 6.61 3.34
CA GLU A 55 0.21 6.25 4.51
C GLU A 55 -0.55 5.35 5.49
N GLU A 56 -1.83 5.63 5.74
CA GLU A 56 -2.69 4.79 6.59
C GLU A 56 -2.83 3.38 6.01
N LEU A 57 -3.08 3.28 4.70
CA LEU A 57 -3.16 2.00 4.00
C LEU A 57 -1.83 1.24 4.04
N LEU A 58 -0.70 1.94 3.84
CA LEU A 58 0.64 1.34 3.98
C LEU A 58 0.85 0.73 5.36
N LYS A 59 0.48 1.47 6.43
CA LYS A 59 0.56 0.96 7.81
C LYS A 59 -0.30 -0.28 8.00
N ILE A 60 -1.52 -0.29 7.48
CA ILE A 60 -2.44 -1.45 7.55
C ILE A 60 -1.86 -2.66 6.83
N PHE A 61 -1.35 -2.49 5.61
CA PHE A 61 -0.80 -3.59 4.82
C PHE A 61 0.50 -4.13 5.41
N ALA A 62 1.39 -3.25 5.90
CA ALA A 62 2.62 -3.64 6.58
C ALA A 62 2.33 -4.43 7.86
N ALA A 63 1.39 -3.98 8.69
CA ALA A 63 0.94 -4.70 9.89
C ALA A 63 0.31 -6.06 9.54
N SER A 64 -0.53 -6.11 8.51
CA SER A 64 -1.14 -7.36 8.03
C SER A 64 -0.09 -8.37 7.55
N LEU A 65 0.92 -7.90 6.82
CA LEU A 65 2.05 -8.71 6.35
C LEU A 65 2.89 -9.23 7.53
N ALA A 66 3.19 -8.39 8.52
CA ALA A 66 3.95 -8.77 9.70
C ALA A 66 3.22 -9.86 10.50
N THR A 67 1.94 -9.66 10.79
CA THR A 67 1.11 -10.65 11.49
C THR A 67 1.01 -11.97 10.72
N ALA A 68 0.81 -11.91 9.40
CA ALA A 68 0.74 -13.13 8.59
C ALA A 68 2.06 -13.91 8.55
N LYS A 69 3.21 -13.22 8.57
CA LYS A 69 4.53 -13.86 8.67
C LYS A 69 4.80 -14.48 10.04
N GLN A 70 4.29 -13.89 11.12
CA GLN A 70 4.43 -14.44 12.48
C GLN A 70 3.57 -15.68 12.70
N ASN A 71 2.40 -15.76 12.05
CA ASN A 71 1.46 -16.89 12.16
C ASN A 71 1.74 -18.03 11.15
N ARG A 72 2.89 -18.01 10.47
CA ARG A 72 3.32 -19.06 9.56
C ARG A 72 4.13 -20.13 10.29
#